data_AF-A0A7C3PYN5-F1
#
_entry.id   AF-A0A7C3PYN5-F1
#
_cell.length_a   1.000
_cell.length_b   1.000
_cell.length_c   1.000
_cell.angle_alpha   90.00
_cell.angle_beta   90.00
_cell.angle_gamma   90.00
#
_symmetry.space_group_name_H-M   'P 1'
#
loop_
_entity.id
_entity.type
_entity.pdbx_description
1 polymer ?
#
loop_
_entity_poly.entity_id
_entity_poly.type
_entity_poly.pdbx_seq_one_letter_code
_entity_poly.pdbx_strand_id
1 'polypeptide(L)'
;AAPETFFGVAGVGDLATTCFSPEGRNRSCGEALGRGEALESYLTRTPHVIEGVATTKAVMALARKYRVEMPITASVHAVLFEGVDPIEAIGQLMNREQKAERVG
;
A
#
# COMPACT_ATOMS: atom_id res chain seq x y z
N ALA A 1 -20.12 -5.49 1.73
CA ALA A 1 -20.23 -4.48 2.81
C ALA A 1 -21.07 -3.32 2.30
N ALA A 2 -21.79 -2.63 3.17
CA ALA A 2 -22.53 -1.42 2.79
C ALA A 2 -21.56 -0.22 2.71
N PRO A 3 -21.78 0.78 1.84
CA PRO A 3 -20.89 1.94 1.69
C PRO A 3 -20.56 2.63 3.02
N GLU A 4 -21.52 2.68 3.94
CA GLU A 4 -21.40 3.29 5.27
C GLU A 4 -20.35 2.59 6.13
N THR A 5 -20.10 1.29 5.90
CA THR A 5 -19.04 0.55 6.58
C THR A 5 -17.66 1.05 6.18
N PHE A 6 -17.46 1.40 4.90
CA PHE A 6 -16.20 1.94 4.41
C PHE A 6 -15.95 3.35 4.95
N PHE A 7 -16.97 4.20 4.98
CA PHE A 7 -16.84 5.57 5.51
C PHE A 7 -16.79 5.63 7.06
N GLY A 8 -16.99 4.52 7.75
CA GLY A 8 -16.90 4.42 9.20
C GLY A 8 -15.48 4.23 9.76
N VAL A 9 -15.39 4.02 11.07
CA VAL A 9 -14.12 3.85 11.81
C VAL A 9 -13.31 2.67 11.27
N ALA A 10 -13.97 1.55 10.93
CA ALA A 10 -13.30 0.35 10.43
C ALA A 10 -12.75 0.47 9.00
N GLY A 11 -13.13 1.51 8.25
CA GLY A 11 -12.64 1.76 6.90
C GLY A 11 -11.75 3.00 6.86
N VAL A 12 -12.33 4.17 6.56
CA VAL A 12 -11.60 5.44 6.44
C VAL A 12 -10.89 5.83 7.74
N GLY A 13 -11.51 5.56 8.90
CA GLY A 13 -10.88 5.87 10.19
C GLY A 13 -9.59 5.10 10.44
N ASP A 14 -9.62 3.78 10.24
CA ASP A 14 -8.46 2.90 10.38
C ASP A 14 -7.40 3.17 9.31
N LEU A 15 -7.82 3.43 8.07
CA LEU A 15 -6.95 3.83 6.97
C LEU A 15 -6.17 5.11 7.32
N ALA A 16 -6.87 6.17 7.72
CA ALA A 16 -6.24 7.43 8.06
C ALA A 16 -5.27 7.27 9.24
N THR A 17 -5.70 6.57 10.30
CA THR A 17 -4.87 6.33 11.49
C THR A 17 -3.58 5.58 11.13
N THR A 18 -3.70 4.50 10.34
CA THR A 18 -2.57 3.68 9.91
C THR A 18 -1.62 4.44 8.97
N CYS A 19 -2.16 5.29 8.09
CA CYS A 19 -1.35 6.06 7.15
C CYS A 19 -0.65 7.28 7.79
N PHE A 20 -1.23 7.89 8.83
CA PHE A 20 -0.71 9.13 9.41
C PHE A 20 0.03 8.95 10.74
N SER A 21 -0.24 7.90 11.53
CA SER A 21 0.45 7.69 12.80
C SER A 21 1.96 7.50 12.60
N PRO A 22 2.82 8.30 13.25
CA PRO A 22 4.27 8.13 13.19
C PRO A 22 4.74 6.73 13.64
N GLU A 23 4.02 6.14 14.58
CA GLU A 23 4.27 4.83 15.20
C GLU A 23 3.71 3.66 14.37
N GLY A 24 2.98 3.94 13.29
CA GLY A 24 2.38 2.94 12.42
C GLY A 24 3.43 2.07 11.73
N ARG A 25 3.51 0.78 12.10
CA ARG A 25 4.48 -0.20 11.58
C ARG A 25 4.59 -0.21 10.04
N ASN A 26 3.45 -0.19 9.34
CA ASN A 26 3.42 -0.14 7.87
C ASN A 26 3.95 1.21 7.34
N ARG A 27 3.59 2.32 7.98
CA ARG A 27 4.06 3.67 7.61
C ARG A 27 5.57 3.78 7.78
N SER A 28 6.10 3.35 8.91
CA SER A 28 7.55 3.37 9.20
C SER A 28 8.34 2.51 8.22
N CYS A 29 7.80 1.36 7.79
CA CYS A 29 8.39 0.54 6.73
C CYS A 29 8.40 1.28 5.39
N GLY A 30 7.25 1.81 4.96
CA GLY A 30 7.17 2.59 3.71
C GLY A 30 8.09 3.82 3.71
N GLU A 31 8.22 4.51 4.85
CA GLU A 31 9.11 5.65 5.01
C GLU A 31 10.59 5.25 4.86
N ALA A 32 10.99 4.12 5.44
CA ALA A 32 12.35 3.60 5.30
C ALA A 32 12.67 3.22 3.85
N LEU A 33 11.74 2.53 3.16
CA LEU A 33 11.87 2.21 1.74
C LEU A 33 12.00 3.49 0.90
N GLY A 34 11.18 4.51 1.17
CA GLY A 34 11.26 5.80 0.49
C GLY A 34 12.56 6.59 0.76
N ARG A 35 13.28 6.26 1.84
CA ARG A 35 14.63 6.79 2.13
C ARG A 35 15.75 5.96 1.49
N GLY A 36 15.41 4.92 0.74
CA GLY A 36 16.35 4.04 0.05
C GLY A 36 16.84 2.83 0.88
N GLU A 37 16.23 2.56 2.04
CA GLU A 37 16.54 1.32 2.77
C GLU A 37 15.96 0.11 2.03
N ALA A 38 16.74 -0.97 1.88
CA ALA A 38 16.26 -2.22 1.30
C ALA A 38 15.24 -2.90 2.23
N LEU A 39 14.20 -3.51 1.66
CA LEU A 39 13.13 -4.16 2.41
C LEU A 39 13.67 -5.26 3.33
N GLU A 40 14.58 -6.10 2.85
CA GLU A 40 15.17 -7.20 3.62
C GLU A 40 15.96 -6.68 4.83
N SER A 41 16.67 -5.57 4.67
CA SER A 41 17.39 -4.90 5.77
C SER A 41 16.40 -4.44 6.84
N TYR A 42 15.33 -3.75 6.43
CA TYR A 42 14.30 -3.26 7.34
C TYR A 42 13.62 -4.41 8.10
N LEU A 43 13.24 -5.48 7.37
CA LEU A 43 12.58 -6.64 7.93
C LEU A 43 13.48 -7.43 8.90
N THR A 44 14.79 -7.45 8.68
CA THR A 44 15.74 -8.14 9.56
C THR A 44 15.91 -7.44 10.90
N ARG A 45 15.87 -6.10 10.92
CA ARG A 45 16.07 -5.31 12.15
C ARG A 45 14.81 -5.02 12.95
N THR A 46 13.63 -5.14 12.33
CA THR A 46 12.37 -4.86 13.02
C THR A 46 11.93 -6.08 13.86
N PRO A 47 11.55 -5.89 15.13
CA PRO A 47 11.02 -6.97 15.95
C PRO A 47 9.55 -7.31 15.62
N HIS A 48 8.93 -6.58 14.69
CA HIS A 48 7.51 -6.67 14.40
C HIS A 48 7.24 -7.12 12.97
N VAL A 49 6.18 -7.92 12.81
CA VAL A 49 5.65 -8.24 11.48
C VAL A 49 5.07 -6.98 10.84
N ILE A 50 5.45 -6.74 9.58
CA ILE A 50 4.88 -5.69 8.74
C ILE A 50 3.77 -6.32 7.88
N GLU A 51 2.55 -6.31 8.42
CA GLU A 51 1.39 -6.97 7.83
C GLU A 51 1.11 -6.51 6.40
N GLY A 52 1.40 -5.25 6.07
CA GLY A 52 1.22 -4.67 4.74
C GLY A 52 2.05 -5.36 3.66
N VAL A 53 3.21 -5.94 4.00
CA VAL A 53 4.05 -6.66 3.03
C VAL A 53 3.34 -7.92 2.57
N ALA A 54 2.99 -8.82 3.49
CA ALA A 54 2.28 -10.06 3.17
C ALA A 54 0.89 -9.78 2.57
N THR A 55 0.18 -8.79 3.10
CA THR A 55 -1.16 -8.40 2.63
C THR A 55 -1.13 -7.90 1.20
N THR A 56 -0.13 -7.10 0.81
CA THR A 56 0.00 -6.61 -0.58
C THR A 56 0.07 -7.77 -1.58
N LYS A 57 0.86 -8.81 -1.28
CA LYS A 57 0.98 -9.99 -2.14
C LYS A 57 -0.35 -10.75 -2.26
N ALA A 58 -1.06 -10.93 -1.15
CA ALA A 58 -2.35 -11.60 -1.12
C ALA A 58 -3.44 -10.79 -1.88
N VAL A 59 -3.51 -9.48 -1.64
CA VAL A 59 -4.46 -8.58 -2.32
C VAL A 59 -4.21 -8.56 -3.82
N MET A 60 -2.96 -8.50 -4.29
CA MET A 60 -2.67 -8.56 -5.73
C MET A 60 -3.09 -9.89 -6.37
N ALA A 61 -2.95 -11.02 -5.65
CA ALA A 61 -3.45 -12.29 -6.13
C ALA A 61 -5.00 -12.29 -6.26
N LEU A 62 -5.70 -11.72 -5.28
CA LEU A 62 -7.16 -11.57 -5.31
C LEU A 62 -7.61 -10.60 -6.41
N ALA A 63 -6.93 -9.47 -6.57
CA ALA A 63 -7.20 -8.48 -7.61
C ALA A 63 -7.12 -9.10 -9.01
N ARG A 64 -6.09 -9.91 -9.28
CA ARG A 64 -5.98 -10.68 -10.53
C ARG A 64 -7.12 -11.69 -10.70
N LYS A 65 -7.44 -12.45 -9.65
CA LYS A 65 -8.52 -13.45 -9.67
C LYS A 65 -9.88 -12.83 -9.99
N TYR A 66 -10.20 -11.70 -9.38
CA TYR A 66 -11.48 -11.01 -9.53
C TYR A 66 -11.48 -9.93 -10.60
N ARG A 67 -10.36 -9.74 -11.31
CA ARG A 67 -10.19 -8.72 -12.36
C ARG A 67 -10.51 -7.30 -11.85
N VAL A 68 -10.07 -6.99 -10.64
CA VAL A 68 -10.21 -5.67 -10.02
C VAL A 68 -8.93 -4.88 -10.23
N GLU A 69 -9.04 -3.66 -10.77
CA GLU A 69 -7.91 -2.75 -10.92
C GLU A 69 -7.56 -2.15 -9.55
N MET A 70 -6.32 -2.36 -9.10
CA MET A 70 -5.82 -1.88 -7.80
C MET A 70 -4.51 -1.12 -7.99
N PRO A 71 -4.51 0.08 -8.60
CA PRO A 71 -3.28 0.69 -9.12
C PRO A 71 -2.30 1.12 -8.01
N ILE A 72 -2.81 1.58 -6.87
CA ILE A 72 -1.96 1.91 -5.71
C ILE A 72 -1.31 0.63 -5.18
N THR A 73 -2.09 -0.43 -4.94
CA THR A 73 -1.56 -1.71 -4.44
C THR A 73 -0.60 -2.37 -5.44
N ALA A 74 -0.84 -2.21 -6.74
CA ALA A 74 0.05 -2.70 -7.80
C ALA A 74 1.41 -1.99 -7.75
N SER A 75 1.41 -0.67 -7.54
CA SER A 75 2.64 0.11 -7.39
C SER A 75 3.41 -0.31 -6.13
N VAL A 76 2.70 -0.51 -5.01
CA VAL A 76 3.32 -1.03 -3.78
C VAL A 76 3.88 -2.44 -3.98
N HIS A 77 3.18 -3.31 -4.71
CA HIS A 77 3.66 -4.66 -5.03
C HIS A 77 4.95 -4.63 -5.85
N ALA A 78 5.02 -3.76 -6.86
CA ALA A 78 6.19 -3.62 -7.72
C ALA A 78 7.43 -3.20 -6.91
N VAL A 79 7.26 -2.24 -5.99
CA VAL A 79 8.34 -1.82 -5.08
C VAL A 79 8.76 -2.97 -4.16
N LEU A 80 7.79 -3.67 -3.53
CA LEU A 80 8.09 -4.68 -2.52
C LEU A 80 8.64 -6.00 -3.10
N PHE A 81 8.28 -6.37 -4.32
CA PHE A 81 8.51 -7.72 -4.85
C PHE A 81 9.15 -7.78 -6.23
N GLU A 82 9.19 -6.67 -6.96
CA GLU A 82 9.72 -6.61 -8.33
C GLU A 82 10.95 -5.70 -8.44
N GLY A 83 11.36 -5.07 -7.33
CA GLY A 83 12.56 -4.24 -7.25
C GLY A 83 12.43 -2.88 -7.94
N VAL A 84 11.20 -2.41 -8.18
CA VAL A 84 10.97 -1.08 -8.76
C VAL A 84 11.32 -0.01 -7.74
N ASP A 85 12.06 1.01 -8.19
CA ASP A 85 12.40 2.17 -7.34
C ASP A 85 11.12 2.91 -6.89
N PRO A 86 10.99 3.29 -5.61
CA PRO A 86 9.80 3.99 -5.11
C PRO A 86 9.47 5.29 -5.86
N ILE A 87 10.46 6.06 -6.28
CA ILE A 87 10.26 7.31 -7.03
C ILE A 87 9.75 7.01 -8.43
N GLU A 88 10.30 5.98 -9.08
CA GLU A 88 9.81 5.51 -10.37
C GLU A 88 8.36 5.02 -10.28
N ALA A 89 8.04 4.19 -9.28
CA ALA A 89 6.69 3.67 -9.07
C ALA A 89 5.65 4.78 -8.85
N ILE A 90 6.00 5.82 -8.07
CA ILE A 90 5.16 7.00 -7.89
C ILE A 90 4.99 7.74 -9.22
N GLY A 91 6.06 7.94 -9.98
CA GLY A 91 6.00 8.57 -11.31
C GLY A 91 5.06 7.85 -12.26
N GLN A 92 5.13 6.52 -12.31
CA GLN A 92 4.22 5.70 -13.11
C GLN A 92 2.76 5.82 -12.63
N LEU A 93 2.54 5.78 -11.31
CA LEU A 93 1.21 5.89 -10.72
C LEU A 93 0.53 7.23 -11.03
N MET A 94 1.31 8.33 -10.96
CA MET A 94 0.84 9.70 -11.20
C MET A 94 0.62 9.99 -12.69
N ASN A 95 1.31 9.29 -13.60
CA ASN A 95 1.13 9.42 -15.05
C ASN A 95 -0.01 8.56 -15.62
N ARG A 96 -0.74 7.81 -14.77
CA ARG A 96 -1.89 7.02 -15.21
C ARG A 96 -2.99 7.96 -15.77
N GLU A 97 -3.74 7.46 -16.75
CA GLU A 97 -4.94 8.14 -17.22
C GLU A 97 -5.88 8.49 -16.06
N GLN A 98 -6.27 9.76 -16.02
CA GLN A 98 -7.21 10.26 -15.02
C GLN A 98 -8.59 9.67 -15.30
N LYS A 99 -9.22 9.14 -14.25
CA LYS A 99 -10.61 8.67 -14.28
C LYS A 99 -11.46 9.67 -13.52
N ALA A 100 -12.67 9.92 -14.00
CA ALA A 100 -13.62 10.78 -13.29
C ALA A 100 -13.88 10.22 -11.89
N GLU A 101 -13.85 11.10 -10.89
CA GLU A 101 -14.23 10.73 -9.54
C GLU A 101 -15.71 10.37 -9.50
N ARG A 102 -16.01 9.24 -8.86
CA ARG A 102 -17.38 8.83 -8.55
C ARG A 102 -17.46 8.70 -7.05
N VAL A 103 -18.19 9.61 -6.42
CA VAL A 103 -18.65 9.37 -5.05
C VAL A 103 -19.72 8.29 -5.16
N GLY A 104 -19.59 7.24 -4.34
CA GLY A 104 -20.52 6.10 -4.34
C GLY A 104 -21.97 6.53 -4.18
#